data_AF-E4XY07-F1
#
_entry.id   AF-E4XY07-F1
#
_cell.length_a   1.000
_cell.length_b   1.000
_cell.length_c   1.000
_cell.angle_alpha   90.00
_cell.angle_beta   90.00
_cell.angle_gamma   90.00
#
_symmetry.space_group_name_H-M   'P 1'
#
loop_
_entity.id
_entity.type
_entity.pdbx_description
1 polymer ?
#
loop_
_entity_poly.entity_id
_entity_poly.type
_entity_poly.pdbx_seq_one_letter_code
_entity_poly.pdbx_strand_id
1 'polypeptide(L)'
;MTFLNKKELEGLWKVAKQLTTENFEAAKDEEKVDIFLDRLSCRPLQKAYTYQRGGPVILDIIEAELGKPPTAAIKRMVKNWTTRRARESGKDTLQFPKVSTKIANKITIPFKQAGLLEDEDVSILWKELLKTGKPKPKEAALALAICYLTGARMGEALSIRLEDSKFVKDSGNEFFEAHLRSTKTNPFAQRKETLTLPLSIQHIVPISNEIKKLCHNKRSGLMFPALNSSTRAASDYLVRYAASSGLDKPVSAHSGRVSYYVRRRRAGLSQAELIHTLRWAPGSRMPDYYERAHMETAPDGAPTKIAEARLQKRQDDKKRKAEKPGSSKKLGLQQAAEAEQKPRSQGRRKARLEAEKSIKRWTAEASSDSEN
;
A
#
# COMPACT_ATOMS: atom_id res chain seq x y z
N MET A 1 -8.61 -16.16 -13.88
CA MET A 1 -9.75 -16.47 -13.01
C MET A 1 -10.34 -15.17 -12.51
N THR A 2 -11.43 -14.75 -13.16
CA THR A 2 -12.34 -13.71 -12.71
C THR A 2 -13.26 -14.29 -11.64
N PHE A 3 -13.88 -13.43 -10.83
CA PHE A 3 -15.04 -13.85 -10.03
C PHE A 3 -16.13 -14.41 -10.97
N LEU A 4 -17.07 -15.21 -10.45
CA LEU A 4 -18.14 -15.77 -11.28
C LEU A 4 -18.84 -14.65 -12.05
N ASN A 5 -19.14 -14.91 -13.31
CA ASN A 5 -19.90 -13.95 -14.11
C ASN A 5 -21.37 -13.95 -13.69
N LYS A 6 -22.10 -12.90 -14.10
CA LYS A 6 -23.50 -12.71 -13.71
C LYS A 6 -24.38 -13.94 -14.03
N LYS A 7 -24.22 -14.52 -15.23
CA LYS A 7 -25.00 -15.68 -15.70
C LYS A 7 -24.77 -16.93 -14.84
N GLU A 8 -23.53 -17.17 -14.39
CA GLU A 8 -23.21 -18.29 -13.49
C GLU A 8 -23.88 -18.13 -12.13
N LEU A 9 -23.91 -16.90 -11.60
CA LEU A 9 -24.55 -16.60 -10.31
C LEU A 9 -26.08 -16.66 -10.39
N GLU A 10 -26.69 -16.17 -11.48
CA GLU A 10 -28.13 -16.36 -11.78
C GLU A 10 -28.50 -17.84 -11.85
N GLY A 11 -27.67 -18.66 -12.49
CA GLY A 11 -27.84 -20.11 -12.51
C GLY A 11 -27.82 -20.74 -11.11
N LEU A 12 -26.92 -20.28 -10.23
CA LEU A 12 -26.84 -20.76 -8.85
C LEU A 12 -28.06 -20.32 -8.01
N TRP A 13 -28.60 -19.13 -8.26
CA TRP A 13 -29.85 -18.70 -7.62
C TRP A 13 -31.03 -19.59 -8.02
N LYS A 14 -31.14 -19.93 -9.31
CA LYS A 14 -32.17 -20.88 -9.79
C LYS A 14 -32.02 -22.26 -9.18
N VAL A 15 -30.79 -22.75 -9.03
CA VAL A 15 -30.51 -24.02 -8.35
C VAL A 15 -30.89 -23.95 -6.87
N ALA A 16 -30.59 -22.85 -6.19
CA ALA A 16 -31.04 -22.62 -4.81
C ALA A 16 -32.56 -22.70 -4.69
N LYS A 17 -33.28 -22.07 -5.62
CA LYS A 17 -34.75 -22.14 -5.70
C LYS A 17 -35.29 -23.55 -5.96
N GLN A 18 -34.64 -24.34 -6.81
CA GLN A 18 -35.08 -25.69 -7.17
C GLN A 18 -34.80 -26.75 -6.09
N LEU A 19 -33.68 -26.65 -5.38
CA LEU A 19 -33.23 -27.66 -4.42
C LEU A 19 -33.74 -27.43 -2.99
N THR A 20 -34.44 -26.34 -2.74
CA THR A 20 -35.06 -26.08 -1.44
C THR A 20 -36.52 -26.53 -1.54
N THR A 21 -36.74 -27.82 -1.24
CA THR A 21 -38.02 -28.52 -1.43
C THR A 21 -39.16 -28.03 -0.55
N GLU A 22 -38.90 -27.18 0.44
CA GLU A 22 -39.93 -26.53 1.25
C GLU A 22 -39.69 -25.01 1.26
N ASN A 23 -40.66 -24.27 0.69
CA ASN A 23 -40.87 -22.86 0.96
C ASN A 23 -39.77 -21.86 0.58
N PHE A 24 -38.95 -22.10 -0.47
CA PHE A 24 -38.06 -21.01 -0.95
C PHE A 24 -38.85 -19.73 -1.25
N GLU A 25 -40.03 -19.83 -1.88
CA GLU A 25 -40.86 -18.67 -2.18
C GLU A 25 -41.51 -18.04 -0.94
N ALA A 26 -41.86 -18.86 0.06
CA ALA A 26 -42.46 -18.41 1.31
C ALA A 26 -41.44 -17.96 2.38
N ALA A 27 -40.15 -18.23 2.16
CA ALA A 27 -39.06 -17.77 3.00
C ALA A 27 -38.90 -16.25 2.92
N LYS A 28 -38.41 -15.66 4.02
CA LYS A 28 -38.05 -14.25 4.06
C LYS A 28 -36.87 -13.98 3.13
N ASP A 29 -36.70 -12.73 2.70
CA ASP A 29 -35.64 -12.37 1.76
C ASP A 29 -34.24 -12.70 2.32
N GLU A 30 -34.02 -12.48 3.61
CA GLU A 30 -32.78 -12.83 4.28
C GLU A 30 -32.50 -14.34 4.21
N GLU A 31 -33.53 -15.18 4.40
CA GLU A 31 -33.42 -16.64 4.35
C GLU A 31 -33.13 -17.12 2.91
N LYS A 32 -33.81 -16.54 1.91
CA LYS A 32 -33.52 -16.78 0.49
C LYS A 32 -32.06 -16.48 0.15
N VAL A 33 -31.56 -15.35 0.64
CA VAL A 33 -30.16 -14.94 0.46
C VAL A 33 -29.20 -15.88 1.18
N ASP A 34 -29.51 -16.33 2.39
CA ASP A 34 -28.66 -17.25 3.14
C ASP A 34 -28.48 -18.58 2.40
N ILE A 35 -29.60 -19.15 1.92
CA ILE A 35 -29.60 -20.38 1.12
C ILE A 35 -28.73 -20.20 -0.14
N PHE A 36 -28.90 -19.07 -0.84
CA PHE A 36 -28.09 -18.77 -2.02
C PHE A 36 -26.59 -18.68 -1.71
N LEU A 37 -26.22 -17.99 -0.63
CA LEU A 37 -24.83 -17.83 -0.20
C LEU A 37 -24.22 -19.17 0.25
N ASP A 38 -24.99 -20.04 0.88
CA ASP A 38 -24.57 -21.39 1.25
C ASP A 38 -24.27 -22.24 0.02
N ARG A 39 -25.13 -22.19 -1.01
CA ARG A 39 -24.84 -22.86 -2.30
C ARG A 39 -23.60 -22.31 -2.97
N LEU A 40 -23.39 -20.99 -2.90
CA LEU A 40 -22.18 -20.36 -3.41
C LEU A 40 -20.93 -20.81 -2.65
N SER A 41 -21.05 -21.15 -1.36
CA SER A 41 -19.97 -21.69 -0.52
C SER A 41 -19.52 -23.10 -0.94
N CYS A 42 -20.39 -23.89 -1.55
CA CYS A 42 -20.05 -25.23 -2.06
C CYS A 42 -19.07 -25.20 -3.25
N ARG A 43 -18.85 -24.03 -3.88
CA ARG A 43 -17.91 -23.88 -4.98
C ARG A 43 -16.47 -23.88 -4.47
N PRO A 44 -15.49 -24.31 -5.31
CA PRO A 44 -14.08 -24.19 -4.98
C PRO A 44 -13.72 -22.76 -4.56
N LEU A 45 -12.90 -22.64 -3.52
CA LEU A 45 -12.43 -21.35 -3.03
C LEU A 45 -11.72 -20.59 -4.17
N GLN A 46 -12.23 -19.40 -4.47
CA GLN A 46 -11.53 -18.45 -5.34
C GLN A 46 -10.46 -17.70 -4.55
N LYS A 47 -9.61 -16.91 -5.22
CA LYS A 47 -8.58 -16.09 -4.56
C LYS A 47 -9.22 -14.95 -3.75
N ALA A 48 -8.62 -14.54 -2.63
CA ALA A 48 -9.25 -13.60 -1.70
C ALA A 48 -9.66 -12.26 -2.34
N TYR A 49 -8.85 -11.74 -3.27
CA TYR A 49 -9.13 -10.47 -3.95
C TYR A 49 -10.34 -10.51 -4.89
N THR A 50 -10.80 -11.69 -5.35
CA THR A 50 -11.94 -11.77 -6.27
C THR A 50 -13.25 -11.49 -5.53
N TYR A 51 -13.35 -11.84 -4.25
CA TYR A 51 -14.54 -11.59 -3.42
C TYR A 51 -14.80 -10.10 -3.18
N GLN A 52 -13.77 -9.24 -3.20
CA GLN A 52 -13.95 -7.78 -3.13
C GLN A 52 -14.76 -7.26 -4.32
N ARG A 53 -14.54 -7.82 -5.52
CA ARG A 53 -15.30 -7.47 -6.73
C ARG A 53 -16.61 -8.25 -6.83
N GLY A 54 -16.66 -9.43 -6.22
CA GLY A 54 -17.85 -10.28 -6.22
C GLY A 54 -19.01 -9.74 -5.38
N GLY A 55 -18.71 -9.01 -4.29
CA GLY A 55 -19.73 -8.45 -3.40
C GLY A 55 -20.81 -7.62 -4.12
N PRO A 56 -20.44 -6.59 -4.90
CA PRO A 56 -21.40 -5.82 -5.70
C PRO A 56 -22.20 -6.68 -6.69
N VAL A 57 -21.55 -7.58 -7.42
CA VAL A 57 -22.22 -8.46 -8.42
C VAL A 57 -23.25 -9.38 -7.75
N ILE A 58 -22.94 -9.90 -6.57
CA ILE A 58 -23.89 -10.69 -5.77
C ILE A 58 -25.10 -9.84 -5.37
N LEU A 59 -24.87 -8.60 -4.92
CA LEU A 59 -25.96 -7.69 -4.54
C LEU A 59 -26.86 -7.34 -5.73
N ASP A 60 -26.27 -7.12 -6.92
CA ASP A 60 -27.02 -6.84 -8.14
C ASP A 60 -27.97 -7.99 -8.52
N ILE A 61 -27.55 -9.24 -8.28
CA ILE A 61 -28.36 -10.42 -8.55
C ILE A 61 -29.46 -10.58 -7.52
N ILE A 62 -29.14 -10.38 -6.23
CA ILE A 62 -30.13 -10.39 -5.17
C ILE A 62 -31.20 -9.33 -5.43
N GLU A 63 -30.82 -8.12 -5.85
CA GLU A 63 -31.75 -7.05 -6.20
C GLU A 63 -32.66 -7.43 -7.37
N ALA A 64 -32.09 -8.01 -8.43
CA ALA A 64 -32.83 -8.44 -9.60
C ALA A 64 -33.82 -9.57 -9.28
N GLU A 65 -33.41 -10.57 -8.49
CA GLU A 65 -34.22 -11.75 -8.18
C GLU A 65 -35.27 -11.49 -7.09
N LEU A 66 -35.01 -10.58 -6.15
CA LEU A 66 -36.00 -10.15 -5.15
C LEU A 66 -36.95 -9.06 -5.68
N GLY A 67 -36.62 -8.44 -6.83
CA GLY A 67 -37.38 -7.34 -7.41
C GLY A 67 -37.38 -6.06 -6.57
N LYS A 68 -36.44 -5.92 -5.62
CA LYS A 68 -36.33 -4.76 -4.72
C LYS A 68 -34.91 -4.55 -4.18
N PRO A 69 -34.56 -3.32 -3.77
CA PRO A 69 -33.22 -3.02 -3.27
C PRO A 69 -32.82 -3.85 -2.03
N PRO A 70 -31.58 -4.33 -1.93
CA PRO A 70 -31.11 -5.11 -0.78
C PRO A 70 -31.16 -4.29 0.52
N THR A 71 -31.76 -4.88 1.56
CA THR A 71 -31.81 -4.28 2.91
C THR A 71 -30.41 -4.17 3.53
N ALA A 72 -30.29 -3.37 4.60
CA ALA A 72 -29.03 -3.28 5.35
C ALA A 72 -28.59 -4.63 5.94
N ALA A 73 -29.54 -5.49 6.30
CA ALA A 73 -29.28 -6.84 6.79
C ALA A 73 -28.67 -7.72 5.69
N ILE A 74 -29.30 -7.77 4.50
CA ILE A 74 -28.80 -8.50 3.33
C ILE A 74 -27.40 -8.01 2.93
N LYS A 75 -27.18 -6.69 2.87
CA LYS A 75 -25.86 -6.11 2.58
C LYS A 75 -24.80 -6.57 3.58
N ARG A 76 -25.16 -6.70 4.86
CA ARG A 76 -24.27 -7.21 5.92
C ARG A 76 -24.00 -8.70 5.75
N MET A 77 -25.00 -9.51 5.38
CA MET A 77 -24.83 -10.94 5.10
C MET A 77 -23.84 -11.17 3.96
N VAL A 78 -24.03 -10.51 2.82
CA VAL A 78 -23.11 -10.60 1.66
C VAL A 78 -21.70 -10.13 2.04
N LYS A 79 -21.57 -9.02 2.78
CA LYS A 79 -20.27 -8.52 3.25
C LYS A 79 -19.57 -9.53 4.17
N ASN A 80 -20.29 -10.11 5.12
CA ASN A 80 -19.74 -11.09 6.05
C ASN A 80 -19.34 -12.37 5.33
N TRP A 81 -20.18 -12.85 4.42
CA TRP A 81 -19.90 -14.01 3.58
C TRP A 81 -18.67 -13.80 2.70
N THR A 82 -18.60 -12.71 1.94
CA THR A 82 -17.44 -12.38 1.08
C THR A 82 -16.15 -12.26 1.90
N THR A 83 -16.22 -11.63 3.08
CA THR A 83 -15.07 -11.50 3.99
C THR A 83 -14.63 -12.86 4.54
N ARG A 84 -15.57 -13.71 4.95
CA ARG A 84 -15.29 -15.06 5.47
C ARG A 84 -14.63 -15.93 4.41
N ARG A 85 -15.20 -16.00 3.20
CA ARG A 85 -14.65 -16.77 2.07
C ARG A 85 -13.29 -16.24 1.62
N ALA A 86 -13.09 -14.92 1.62
CA ALA A 86 -11.79 -14.32 1.33
C ALA A 86 -10.72 -14.70 2.37
N ARG A 87 -11.09 -14.73 3.66
CA ARG A 87 -10.19 -15.18 4.73
C ARG A 87 -9.88 -16.67 4.62
N GLU A 88 -10.89 -17.51 4.40
CA GLU A 88 -10.70 -18.95 4.18
C GLU A 88 -9.76 -19.24 3.02
N SER A 89 -9.96 -18.56 1.89
CA SER A 89 -9.05 -18.60 0.75
C SER A 89 -7.61 -18.22 1.11
N GLY A 90 -7.43 -17.32 2.07
CA GLY A 90 -6.12 -16.85 2.53
C GLY A 90 -5.53 -17.61 3.71
N LYS A 91 -6.21 -18.63 4.26
CA LYS A 91 -5.71 -19.39 5.42
C LYS A 91 -4.51 -20.27 5.07
N ASP A 92 -4.62 -21.01 3.97
CA ASP A 92 -3.63 -22.05 3.64
C ASP A 92 -2.57 -21.58 2.64
N THR A 93 -2.79 -20.42 2.01
CA THR A 93 -1.80 -19.81 1.11
C THR A 93 -1.58 -18.37 1.51
N LEU A 94 -0.33 -18.02 1.82
CA LEU A 94 0.10 -16.64 1.97
C LEU A 94 -0.19 -15.90 0.66
N GLN A 95 -1.30 -15.17 0.62
CA GLN A 95 -1.72 -14.47 -0.58
C GLN A 95 -0.93 -13.17 -0.71
N PHE A 96 0.23 -13.25 -1.34
CA PHE A 96 0.85 -12.06 -1.90
C PHE A 96 -0.03 -11.53 -3.05
N PRO A 97 -0.26 -10.20 -3.14
CA PRO A 97 -0.95 -9.63 -4.29
C PRO A 97 -0.24 -10.06 -5.58
N LYS A 98 -0.90 -10.85 -6.43
CA LYS A 98 -0.29 -11.32 -7.68
C LYS A 98 -0.17 -10.15 -8.65
N VAL A 99 1.05 -9.81 -9.05
CA VAL A 99 1.35 -9.14 -10.32
C VAL A 99 2.09 -10.17 -11.16
N SER A 100 1.44 -10.73 -12.17
CA SER A 100 2.05 -11.76 -13.00
C SER A 100 2.98 -11.13 -14.03
N THR A 101 4.25 -11.49 -14.02
CA THR A 101 5.12 -11.41 -15.19
C THR A 101 5.46 -12.84 -15.59
N LYS A 102 5.04 -13.27 -16.78
CA LYS A 102 5.54 -14.51 -17.37
C LYS A 102 6.97 -14.22 -17.82
N ILE A 103 7.95 -14.75 -17.10
CA ILE A 103 9.32 -14.85 -17.59
C ILE A 103 9.50 -16.28 -18.06
N ALA A 104 9.81 -16.45 -19.35
CA ALA A 104 10.23 -17.73 -19.89
C ALA A 104 11.51 -18.15 -19.15
N ASN A 105 11.50 -19.36 -18.60
CA ASN A 105 12.58 -20.01 -17.85
C ASN A 105 12.69 -19.64 -16.35
N LYS A 106 11.92 -20.41 -15.55
CA LYS A 106 12.35 -21.09 -14.32
C LYS A 106 13.13 -20.30 -13.24
N ILE A 107 12.72 -19.08 -12.89
CA ILE A 107 12.86 -18.58 -11.51
C ILE A 107 11.58 -17.80 -11.17
N THR A 108 10.73 -18.38 -10.32
CA THR A 108 9.53 -17.70 -9.80
C THR A 108 9.97 -16.77 -8.68
N ILE A 109 10.45 -15.57 -9.03
CA ILE A 109 10.79 -14.55 -8.03
C ILE A 109 9.46 -14.05 -7.44
N PRO A 110 9.19 -14.26 -6.14
CA PRO A 110 7.96 -13.77 -5.53
C PRO A 110 8.01 -12.25 -5.56
N PHE A 111 6.95 -11.63 -6.10
CA PHE A 111 6.65 -10.22 -5.93
C PHE A 111 7.78 -9.26 -6.37
N LYS A 112 7.90 -8.95 -7.67
CA LYS A 112 8.71 -7.79 -8.08
C LYS A 112 7.91 -6.50 -7.87
N GLN A 113 7.65 -6.16 -6.59
CA GLN A 113 7.69 -4.75 -6.20
C GLN A 113 8.95 -4.16 -6.81
N ALA A 114 8.88 -2.92 -7.30
CA ALA A 114 10.05 -2.29 -7.87
C ALA A 114 11.15 -2.28 -6.79
N GLY A 115 12.27 -2.91 -7.11
CA GLY A 115 13.39 -3.05 -6.19
C GLY A 115 13.92 -1.68 -5.81
N LEU A 116 14.29 -1.57 -4.54
CA LEU A 116 15.05 -0.45 -4.02
C LEU A 116 16.47 -0.51 -4.64
N LEU A 117 16.79 0.49 -5.46
CA LEU A 117 18.15 0.72 -5.95
C LEU A 117 18.91 1.60 -4.98
N GLU A 118 20.09 1.16 -4.58
CA GLU A 118 21.10 1.96 -3.91
C GLU A 118 21.96 2.73 -4.94
N ASP A 119 22.85 3.59 -4.48
CA ASP A 119 23.69 4.43 -5.35
C ASP A 119 24.56 3.58 -6.29
N GLU A 120 25.12 2.50 -5.77
CA GLU A 120 25.95 1.56 -6.52
C GLU A 120 25.14 0.88 -7.64
N ASP A 121 23.91 0.46 -7.35
CA ASP A 121 23.04 -0.19 -8.34
C ASP A 121 22.74 0.76 -9.52
N VAL A 122 22.45 2.04 -9.22
CA VAL A 122 22.19 3.06 -10.24
C VAL A 122 23.45 3.35 -11.05
N SER A 123 24.61 3.43 -10.40
CA SER A 123 25.89 3.64 -11.08
C SER A 123 26.24 2.49 -12.03
N ILE A 124 26.02 1.24 -11.60
CA ILE A 124 26.22 0.04 -12.42
C ILE A 124 25.30 0.07 -13.64
N LEU A 125 23.98 0.26 -13.43
CA LEU A 125 23.01 0.32 -14.53
C LEU A 125 23.31 1.44 -15.51
N TRP A 126 23.67 2.60 -15.01
CA TRP A 126 24.02 3.76 -15.82
C TRP A 126 25.18 3.44 -16.76
N LYS A 127 26.28 2.89 -16.22
CA LYS A 127 27.46 2.53 -17.02
C LYS A 127 27.12 1.48 -18.08
N GLU A 128 26.36 0.45 -17.72
CA GLU A 128 25.99 -0.64 -18.63
C GLU A 128 25.04 -0.19 -19.74
N LEU A 129 24.05 0.64 -19.44
CA LEU A 129 23.15 1.20 -20.47
C LEU A 129 23.90 2.11 -21.45
N LEU A 130 24.85 2.90 -20.96
CA LEU A 130 25.63 3.83 -21.80
C LEU A 130 26.68 3.13 -22.66
N LYS A 131 27.26 2.01 -22.21
CA LYS A 131 28.22 1.20 -23.01
C LYS A 131 27.69 0.81 -24.39
N THR A 132 26.38 0.70 -24.53
CA THR A 132 25.74 0.23 -25.76
C THR A 132 25.87 1.19 -26.94
N GLY A 133 26.07 2.49 -26.66
CA GLY A 133 26.02 3.56 -27.67
C GLY A 133 24.63 3.76 -28.31
N LYS A 134 23.61 2.97 -27.95
CA LYS A 134 22.29 3.00 -28.57
C LYS A 134 21.41 4.09 -27.94
N PRO A 135 20.60 4.83 -28.72
CA PRO A 135 19.75 5.90 -28.19
C PRO A 135 18.78 5.44 -27.10
N LYS A 136 18.01 4.36 -27.33
CA LYS A 136 16.97 3.91 -26.40
C LYS A 136 17.51 3.50 -25.00
N PRO A 137 18.57 2.67 -24.88
CA PRO A 137 19.20 2.40 -23.59
C PRO A 137 19.73 3.66 -22.90
N LYS A 138 20.37 4.57 -23.65
CA LYS A 138 20.85 5.85 -23.10
C LYS A 138 19.71 6.69 -22.55
N GLU A 139 18.62 6.86 -23.29
CA GLU A 139 17.43 7.58 -22.82
C GLU A 139 16.79 6.90 -21.60
N ALA A 140 16.78 5.56 -21.54
CA ALA A 140 16.27 4.83 -20.39
C ALA A 140 17.12 5.06 -19.12
N ALA A 141 18.46 5.13 -19.26
CA ALA A 141 19.37 5.46 -18.17
C ALA A 141 19.12 6.86 -17.62
N LEU A 142 18.97 7.83 -18.52
CA LEU A 142 18.70 9.23 -18.18
C LEU A 142 17.34 9.39 -17.49
N ALA A 143 16.29 8.78 -18.04
CA ALA A 143 14.96 8.82 -17.45
C ALA A 143 14.92 8.13 -16.07
N LEU A 144 15.63 7.01 -15.90
CA LEU A 144 15.79 6.37 -14.58
C LEU A 144 16.49 7.30 -13.60
N ALA A 145 17.58 7.95 -13.99
CA ALA A 145 18.32 8.87 -13.13
C ALA A 145 17.45 10.08 -12.72
N ILE A 146 16.64 10.63 -13.64
CA ILE A 146 15.64 11.65 -13.30
C ILE A 146 14.67 11.12 -12.24
N CYS A 147 14.10 9.93 -12.45
CA CYS A 147 13.17 9.32 -11.48
C CYS A 147 13.83 9.10 -10.11
N TYR A 148 15.09 8.65 -10.12
CA TYR A 148 15.87 8.38 -8.92
C TYR A 148 16.19 9.63 -8.11
N LEU A 149 16.51 10.74 -8.78
CA LEU A 149 16.94 11.98 -8.14
C LEU A 149 15.79 12.92 -7.77
N THR A 150 14.65 12.81 -8.46
CA THR A 150 13.49 13.73 -8.29
C THR A 150 12.23 13.05 -7.77
N GLY A 151 12.19 11.71 -7.74
CA GLY A 151 10.99 10.96 -7.40
C GLY A 151 9.91 10.97 -8.48
N ALA A 152 10.20 11.48 -9.67
CA ALA A 152 9.27 11.45 -10.79
C ALA A 152 8.85 10.02 -11.18
N ARG A 153 7.64 9.87 -11.72
CA ARG A 153 7.26 8.62 -12.39
C ARG A 153 8.00 8.54 -13.72
N MET A 154 8.34 7.32 -14.16
CA MET A 154 8.96 7.12 -15.48
C MET A 154 8.17 7.77 -16.62
N GLY A 155 6.84 7.68 -16.59
CA GLY A 155 5.99 8.34 -17.59
C GLY A 155 6.10 9.87 -17.58
N GLU A 156 6.32 10.48 -16.40
CA GLU A 156 6.54 11.93 -16.26
C GLU A 156 7.93 12.32 -16.75
N ALA A 157 8.96 11.52 -16.46
CA ALA A 157 10.31 11.77 -16.98
C ALA A 157 10.37 11.64 -18.50
N LEU A 158 9.73 10.60 -19.08
CA LEU A 158 9.73 10.37 -20.52
C LEU A 158 8.86 11.36 -21.30
N SER A 159 7.92 12.05 -20.65
CA SER A 159 7.05 13.05 -21.27
C SER A 159 7.58 14.48 -21.17
N ILE A 160 8.76 14.70 -20.60
CA ILE A 160 9.42 16.01 -20.57
C ILE A 160 9.59 16.52 -22.00
N ARG A 161 9.13 17.75 -22.22
CA ARG A 161 9.29 18.46 -23.49
C ARG A 161 10.28 19.60 -23.30
N LEU A 162 11.11 19.81 -24.31
CA LEU A 162 12.19 20.80 -24.26
C LEU A 162 11.64 22.22 -24.18
N GLU A 163 10.52 22.50 -24.86
CA GLU A 163 9.85 23.80 -24.79
C GLU A 163 9.23 24.13 -23.42
N ASP A 164 9.01 23.11 -22.59
CA ASP A 164 8.44 23.26 -21.24
C ASP A 164 9.53 23.26 -20.15
N SER A 165 10.81 23.25 -20.57
CA SER A 165 11.97 23.07 -19.71
C SER A 165 12.84 24.32 -19.67
N LYS A 166 13.46 24.59 -18.51
CA LYS A 166 14.39 25.72 -18.34
C LYS A 166 15.45 25.42 -17.28
N PHE A 167 16.58 26.10 -17.39
CA PHE A 167 17.60 26.13 -16.35
C PHE A 167 17.34 27.36 -15.47
N VAL A 168 17.23 27.15 -14.16
CA VAL A 168 16.95 28.21 -13.19
C VAL A 168 18.11 28.29 -12.21
N LYS A 169 18.57 29.50 -11.91
CA LYS A 169 19.52 29.75 -10.84
C LYS A 169 18.80 30.45 -9.70
N ASP A 170 18.96 29.92 -8.50
CA ASP A 170 18.42 30.50 -7.27
C ASP A 170 19.43 30.32 -6.13
N SER A 171 19.80 31.42 -5.49
CA SER A 171 20.66 31.43 -4.29
C SER A 171 21.96 30.61 -4.45
N GLY A 172 22.62 30.74 -5.60
CA GLY A 172 23.85 30.00 -5.94
C GLY A 172 23.65 28.56 -6.42
N ASN A 173 22.41 28.04 -6.36
CA ASN A 173 22.04 26.73 -6.86
C ASN A 173 21.46 26.81 -8.27
N GLU A 174 21.81 25.85 -9.11
CA GLU A 174 21.30 25.66 -10.46
C GLU A 174 20.34 24.47 -10.46
N PHE A 175 19.20 24.62 -11.13
CA PHE A 175 18.17 23.61 -11.25
C PHE A 175 17.77 23.45 -12.72
N PHE A 176 17.43 22.23 -13.09
CA PHE A 176 16.65 21.95 -14.29
C PHE A 176 15.19 21.82 -13.89
N GLU A 177 14.33 22.70 -14.40
CA GLU A 177 12.89 22.67 -14.19
C GLU A 177 12.17 22.26 -15.48
N ALA A 178 11.20 21.35 -15.38
CA ALA A 178 10.31 20.98 -16.48
C ALA A 178 8.84 20.99 -16.02
N HIS A 179 7.99 21.76 -16.70
CA HIS A 179 6.54 21.71 -16.47
C HIS A 179 5.96 20.40 -17.01
N LEU A 180 5.20 19.69 -16.18
CA LEU A 180 4.52 18.45 -16.58
C LEU A 180 3.12 18.75 -17.13
N ARG A 181 2.90 18.56 -18.43
CA ARG A 181 1.60 18.84 -19.09
C ARG A 181 0.45 17.96 -18.59
N SER A 182 0.75 16.74 -18.16
CA SER A 182 -0.25 15.82 -17.62
C SER A 182 0.44 14.79 -16.75
N THR A 183 -0.15 14.46 -15.61
CA THR A 183 0.34 13.41 -14.73
C THR A 183 -0.80 12.49 -14.30
N LYS A 184 -0.46 11.33 -13.72
CA LYS A 184 -1.46 10.36 -13.27
C LYS A 184 -2.48 10.97 -12.28
N THR A 185 -2.03 11.91 -11.45
CA THR A 185 -2.85 12.55 -10.40
C THR A 185 -3.38 13.92 -10.82
N ASN A 186 -3.06 14.37 -12.03
CA ASN A 186 -3.48 15.64 -12.62
C ASN A 186 -3.61 15.49 -14.15
N PRO A 187 -4.52 14.63 -14.64
CA PRO A 187 -4.60 14.32 -16.07
C PRO A 187 -5.04 15.52 -16.92
N PHE A 188 -5.83 16.42 -16.33
CA PHE A 188 -6.41 17.60 -16.98
C PHE A 188 -5.64 18.90 -16.72
N ALA A 189 -4.41 18.82 -16.17
CA ALA A 189 -3.56 19.99 -15.91
C ALA A 189 -4.21 21.11 -15.08
N GLN A 190 -5.10 20.76 -14.14
CA GLN A 190 -5.83 21.74 -13.31
C GLN A 190 -4.92 22.50 -12.35
N ARG A 191 -3.76 21.93 -12.02
CA ARG A 191 -2.71 22.55 -11.21
C ARG A 191 -1.38 22.50 -11.96
N LYS A 192 -0.53 23.49 -11.75
CA LYS A 192 0.85 23.49 -12.25
C LYS A 192 1.65 22.45 -11.47
N GLU A 193 2.18 21.45 -12.17
CA GLU A 193 3.11 20.47 -11.62
C GLU A 193 4.47 20.63 -12.32
N THR A 194 5.54 20.68 -11.53
CA THR A 194 6.90 20.89 -12.03
C THR A 194 7.81 19.79 -11.50
N LEU A 195 8.65 19.28 -12.39
CA LEU A 195 9.78 18.43 -12.04
C LEU A 195 11.00 19.32 -11.88
N THR A 196 11.65 19.26 -10.73
CA THR A 196 12.84 20.03 -10.42
C THR A 196 13.98 19.08 -10.11
N LEU A 197 15.06 19.18 -10.88
CA LEU A 197 16.29 18.44 -10.68
C LEU A 197 17.40 19.43 -10.26
N PRO A 198 17.95 19.34 -9.04
CA PRO A 198 19.10 20.15 -8.67
C PRO A 198 20.31 19.76 -9.51
N LEU A 199 21.06 20.72 -10.03
CA LEU A 199 22.25 20.52 -10.87
C LEU A 199 23.55 20.96 -10.19
N SER A 200 23.49 21.85 -9.19
CA SER A 200 24.67 22.34 -8.46
C SER A 200 25.31 21.34 -7.50
N ILE A 201 24.65 20.20 -7.25
CA ILE A 201 25.20 19.14 -6.39
C ILE A 201 25.75 18.00 -7.24
N GLN A 202 26.84 17.40 -6.77
CA GLN A 202 27.36 16.18 -7.39
C GLN A 202 26.39 15.03 -7.13
N HIS A 203 25.93 14.40 -8.21
CA HIS A 203 25.09 13.21 -8.16
C HIS A 203 25.91 11.94 -8.36
N ILE A 204 25.35 10.80 -7.95
CA ILE A 204 25.95 9.48 -8.17
C ILE A 204 26.21 9.17 -9.66
N VAL A 205 25.45 9.80 -10.55
CA VAL A 205 25.63 9.74 -12.00
C VAL A 205 25.75 11.15 -12.57
N PRO A 206 26.56 11.38 -13.62
CA PRO A 206 26.83 12.72 -14.18
C PRO A 206 25.66 13.24 -15.05
N ILE A 207 24.44 13.24 -14.50
CA ILE A 207 23.20 13.56 -15.23
C ILE A 207 23.16 15.02 -15.70
N SER A 208 23.74 15.96 -14.93
CA SER A 208 23.70 17.39 -15.25
C SER A 208 24.30 17.69 -16.62
N ASN A 209 25.44 17.07 -16.92
CA ASN A 209 26.13 17.24 -18.21
C ASN A 209 25.31 16.65 -19.36
N GLU A 210 24.68 15.50 -19.15
CA GLU A 210 23.87 14.87 -20.19
C GLU A 210 22.56 15.63 -20.47
N ILE A 211 21.90 16.19 -19.45
CA ILE A 211 20.72 17.04 -19.65
C ILE A 211 21.10 18.32 -20.41
N LYS A 212 22.21 18.97 -20.05
CA LYS A 212 22.70 20.15 -20.78
C LYS A 212 22.98 19.81 -22.25
N LYS A 213 23.60 18.67 -22.54
CA LYS A 213 23.82 18.19 -23.93
C LYS A 213 22.51 17.93 -24.68
N LEU A 214 21.51 17.34 -24.03
CA LEU A 214 20.22 17.06 -24.66
C LEU A 214 19.44 18.34 -25.03
N CYS A 215 19.57 19.38 -24.18
CA CYS A 215 18.91 20.67 -24.40
C CYS A 215 19.70 21.58 -25.35
N HIS A 216 20.99 21.29 -25.59
CA HIS A 216 21.84 22.12 -26.43
C HIS A 216 21.30 22.23 -27.87
N ASN A 217 21.09 23.46 -28.34
CA ASN A 217 20.55 23.81 -29.66
C ASN A 217 19.18 23.21 -30.02
N LYS A 218 18.43 22.66 -29.06
CA LYS A 218 17.07 22.15 -29.28
C LYS A 218 16.07 23.00 -28.52
N ARG A 219 15.02 23.47 -29.21
CA ARG A 219 14.01 24.37 -28.63
C ARG A 219 12.66 23.70 -28.39
N SER A 220 12.37 22.57 -29.02
CA SER A 220 11.08 21.89 -28.88
C SER A 220 11.17 20.37 -29.08
N GLY A 221 10.10 19.68 -28.69
CA GLY A 221 9.94 18.24 -28.84
C GLY A 221 10.18 17.48 -27.53
N LEU A 222 10.05 16.15 -27.59
CA LEU A 222 10.36 15.29 -26.46
C LEU A 222 11.85 15.34 -26.14
N MET A 223 12.20 15.37 -24.86
CA MET A 223 13.58 15.18 -24.41
C MET A 223 14.10 13.79 -24.75
N PHE A 224 13.21 12.79 -24.78
CA PHE A 224 13.52 11.37 -25.03
C PHE A 224 12.75 10.84 -26.27
N PRO A 225 13.14 11.28 -27.48
CA PRO A 225 12.41 10.95 -28.71
C PRO A 225 12.52 9.46 -29.09
N ALA A 226 13.62 8.77 -28.78
CA ALA A 226 13.80 7.37 -29.18
C ALA A 226 12.88 6.42 -28.40
N LEU A 227 12.57 6.74 -27.15
CA LEU A 227 11.60 6.01 -26.32
C LEU A 227 10.16 6.47 -26.54
N ASN A 228 9.93 7.70 -27.03
CA ASN A 228 8.62 8.25 -27.36
C ASN A 228 7.57 8.01 -26.25
N SER A 229 7.87 8.44 -25.02
CA SER A 229 7.00 8.25 -23.84
C SER A 229 6.70 6.79 -23.44
N SER A 230 7.35 5.79 -24.04
CA SER A 230 7.08 4.37 -23.76
C SER A 230 7.75 3.89 -22.46
N THR A 231 6.99 3.87 -21.37
CA THR A 231 7.43 3.32 -20.08
C THR A 231 7.75 1.84 -20.16
N ARG A 232 7.06 1.09 -21.02
CA ARG A 232 7.31 -0.34 -21.23
C ARG A 232 8.68 -0.56 -21.86
N ALA A 233 8.99 0.16 -22.95
CA ALA A 233 10.30 0.06 -23.60
C ALA A 233 11.43 0.44 -22.64
N ALA A 234 11.27 1.53 -21.87
CA ALA A 234 12.23 1.91 -20.85
C ALA A 234 12.42 0.78 -19.82
N SER A 235 11.34 0.24 -19.28
CA SER A 235 11.41 -0.86 -18.30
C SER A 235 12.07 -2.11 -18.87
N ASP A 236 11.80 -2.47 -20.12
CA ASP A 236 12.38 -3.64 -20.78
C ASP A 236 13.90 -3.50 -20.92
N TYR A 237 14.40 -2.30 -21.26
CA TYR A 237 15.84 -2.03 -21.24
C TYR A 237 16.41 -2.10 -19.83
N LEU A 238 15.79 -1.45 -18.85
CA LEU A 238 16.28 -1.51 -17.46
C LEU A 238 16.40 -2.95 -16.94
N VAL A 239 15.38 -3.78 -17.16
CA VAL A 239 15.38 -5.19 -16.75
C VAL A 239 16.47 -5.97 -17.47
N ARG A 240 16.59 -5.80 -18.79
CA ARG A 240 17.59 -6.51 -19.60
C ARG A 240 19.02 -6.18 -19.14
N TYR A 241 19.31 -4.90 -18.95
CA TYR A 241 20.66 -4.46 -18.59
C TYR A 241 20.99 -4.69 -17.11
N ALA A 242 19.98 -4.71 -16.23
CA ALA A 242 20.15 -5.17 -14.85
C ALA A 242 20.58 -6.65 -14.78
N ALA A 243 19.93 -7.50 -15.58
CA ALA A 243 20.26 -8.91 -15.64
C ALA A 243 21.68 -9.14 -16.19
N SER A 244 22.07 -8.42 -17.26
CA SER A 244 23.44 -8.52 -17.81
C SER A 244 24.52 -7.99 -16.87
N SER A 245 24.17 -7.07 -15.96
CA SER A 245 25.09 -6.50 -14.98
C SER A 245 25.17 -7.30 -13.67
N GLY A 246 24.51 -8.45 -13.58
CA GLY A 246 24.50 -9.29 -12.37
C GLY A 246 23.72 -8.70 -11.20
N LEU A 247 22.81 -7.74 -11.44
CA LEU A 247 21.97 -7.20 -10.37
C LEU A 247 20.84 -8.18 -10.05
N ASP A 248 20.91 -8.79 -8.86
CA ASP A 248 19.88 -9.71 -8.34
C ASP A 248 18.58 -8.98 -7.92
N LYS A 249 18.60 -7.63 -7.93
CA LYS A 249 17.45 -6.82 -7.53
C LYS A 249 16.41 -6.70 -8.64
N PRO A 250 15.11 -6.65 -8.30
CA PRO A 250 14.05 -6.46 -9.27
C PRO A 250 13.98 -5.03 -9.82
N VAL A 251 14.71 -4.72 -10.89
CA VAL A 251 14.70 -3.39 -11.51
C VAL A 251 13.47 -3.18 -12.39
N SER A 252 12.82 -2.01 -12.30
CA SER A 252 11.76 -1.60 -13.22
C SER A 252 11.68 -0.09 -13.37
N ALA A 253 10.79 0.39 -14.26
CA ALA A 253 10.45 1.80 -14.41
C ALA A 253 10.00 2.50 -13.10
N HIS A 254 9.56 1.75 -12.09
CA HIS A 254 9.13 2.31 -10.81
C HIS A 254 10.25 2.34 -9.75
N SER A 255 11.36 1.64 -9.98
CA SER A 255 12.45 1.48 -9.00
C SER A 255 13.10 2.81 -8.62
N GLY A 256 13.34 3.70 -9.59
CA GLY A 256 13.91 5.03 -9.28
C GLY A 256 13.06 5.84 -8.30
N ARG A 257 11.74 5.82 -8.48
CA ARG A 257 10.81 6.52 -7.57
C ARG A 257 10.74 5.87 -6.18
N VAL A 258 10.83 4.55 -6.10
CA VAL A 258 10.92 3.83 -4.81
C VAL A 258 12.18 4.22 -4.07
N SER A 259 13.32 4.19 -4.75
CA SER A 259 14.58 4.62 -4.16
C SER A 259 14.54 6.05 -3.68
N TYR A 260 13.97 6.97 -4.46
CA TYR A 260 13.82 8.35 -4.03
C TYR A 260 13.05 8.43 -2.70
N TYR A 261 11.87 7.79 -2.60
CA TYR A 261 11.07 7.84 -1.37
C TYR A 261 11.86 7.32 -0.17
N VAL A 262 12.39 6.11 -0.27
CA VAL A 262 13.05 5.42 0.85
C VAL A 262 14.29 6.19 1.30
N ARG A 263 15.13 6.64 0.36
CA ARG A 263 16.36 7.37 0.70
C ARG A 263 16.08 8.73 1.33
N ARG A 264 15.08 9.46 0.82
CA ARG A 264 14.71 10.76 1.39
C ARG A 264 14.06 10.60 2.75
N ARG A 265 13.25 9.55 2.94
CA ARG A 265 12.70 9.19 4.25
C ARG A 265 13.81 8.88 5.26
N ARG A 266 14.82 8.10 4.86
CA ARG A 266 16.04 7.81 5.64
C ARG A 266 16.85 9.06 5.97
N ALA A 267 16.90 10.02 5.05
CA ALA A 267 17.53 11.32 5.25
C ALA A 267 16.72 12.27 6.15
N GLY A 268 15.61 11.81 6.75
CA GLY A 268 14.83 12.59 7.71
C GLY A 268 13.72 13.45 7.11
N LEU A 269 13.48 13.40 5.79
CA LEU A 269 12.38 14.16 5.20
C LEU A 269 11.05 13.68 5.76
N SER A 270 10.17 14.65 6.03
CA SER A 270 8.82 14.41 6.51
C SER A 270 7.94 13.80 5.42
N GLN A 271 6.89 13.11 5.85
CA GLN A 271 5.92 12.54 4.93
C GLN A 271 5.20 13.63 4.12
N ALA A 272 5.00 14.82 4.69
CA ALA A 272 4.38 15.96 4.01
C ALA A 272 5.26 16.46 2.84
N GLU A 273 6.56 16.65 3.07
CA GLU A 273 7.52 17.04 2.02
C GLU A 273 7.58 15.99 0.89
N LEU A 274 7.53 14.70 1.24
CA LEU A 274 7.52 13.62 0.27
C LEU A 274 6.21 13.55 -0.50
N ILE A 275 5.05 13.74 0.14
CA ILE A 275 3.74 13.80 -0.52
C ILE A 275 3.71 14.90 -1.58
N HIS A 276 4.22 16.09 -1.22
CA HIS A 276 4.33 17.22 -2.14
C HIS A 276 5.27 16.90 -3.31
N THR A 277 6.49 16.46 -3.02
CA THR A 277 7.52 16.20 -4.04
C THR A 277 7.14 15.06 -4.99
N LEU A 278 6.51 14.01 -4.45
CA LEU A 278 6.02 12.89 -5.22
C LEU A 278 4.66 13.17 -5.90
N ARG A 279 4.04 14.32 -5.66
CA ARG A 279 2.75 14.71 -6.25
C ARG A 279 1.66 13.68 -6.00
N TRP A 280 1.58 13.18 -4.76
CA TRP A 280 0.47 12.32 -4.36
C TRP A 280 -0.77 13.17 -4.07
N ALA A 281 -1.94 12.64 -4.42
CA ALA A 281 -3.20 13.30 -4.09
C ALA A 281 -3.39 13.37 -2.57
N PRO A 282 -4.08 14.40 -2.05
CA PRO A 282 -4.50 14.43 -0.65
C PRO A 282 -5.24 13.13 -0.28
N GLY A 283 -4.95 12.56 0.89
CA GLY A 283 -5.53 11.29 1.34
C GLY A 283 -5.03 10.04 0.60
N SER A 284 -4.02 10.15 -0.26
CA SER A 284 -3.40 8.99 -0.89
C SER A 284 -2.84 8.02 0.14
N ARG A 285 -3.13 6.73 -0.02
CA ARG A 285 -2.55 5.63 0.79
C ARG A 285 -1.15 5.21 0.32
N MET A 286 -0.58 5.90 -0.66
CA MET A 286 0.75 5.58 -1.17
C MET A 286 1.83 5.70 -0.08
N PRO A 287 1.91 6.75 0.76
CA PRO A 287 2.90 6.78 1.84
C PRO A 287 2.87 5.51 2.69
N ASP A 288 1.69 5.12 3.19
CA ASP A 288 1.53 3.92 4.01
C ASP A 288 1.94 2.64 3.27
N TYR A 289 1.78 2.61 1.94
CA TYR A 289 2.22 1.49 1.12
C TYR A 289 3.75 1.43 1.06
N TYR A 290 4.44 2.54 0.83
CA TYR A 290 5.91 2.57 0.79
C TYR A 290 6.53 2.26 2.17
N GLU A 291 5.96 2.81 3.25
CA GLU A 291 6.41 2.53 4.62
C GLU A 291 6.33 1.02 4.92
N ARG A 292 5.16 0.41 4.70
CA ARG A 292 4.97 -1.03 4.95
C ARG A 292 5.81 -1.92 4.05
N ALA A 293 6.07 -1.50 2.81
CA ALA A 293 6.82 -2.29 1.84
C ALA A 293 8.33 -2.24 2.04
N HIS A 294 8.87 -1.08 2.47
CA HIS A 294 10.31 -0.82 2.41
C HIS A 294 10.93 -0.32 3.71
N MET A 295 10.13 0.15 4.66
CA MET A 295 10.60 0.75 5.91
C MET A 295 10.33 -0.14 7.13
N GLU A 296 9.39 -1.08 7.07
CA GLU A 296 8.99 -1.91 8.22
C GLU A 296 10.17 -2.60 8.93
N THR A 297 11.14 -3.11 8.15
CA THR A 297 12.35 -3.78 8.67
C THR A 297 13.61 -2.93 8.54
N ALA A 298 13.50 -1.67 8.14
CA ALA A 298 14.64 -0.79 8.01
C ALA A 298 15.17 -0.34 9.39
N PRO A 299 16.46 -0.01 9.52
CA PRO A 299 17.01 0.54 10.76
C PRO A 299 16.28 1.80 11.25
N ASP A 300 15.77 2.60 10.32
CA ASP A 300 15.01 3.81 10.60
C ASP A 300 13.49 3.60 10.50
N GLY A 301 13.06 2.35 10.41
CA GLY A 301 11.66 1.93 10.41
C GLY A 301 10.96 2.20 11.75
N ALA A 302 9.63 2.27 11.71
CA ALA A 302 8.84 2.49 12.93
C ALA A 302 9.10 1.42 14.02
N PRO A 303 9.18 0.11 13.72
CA PRO A 303 9.50 -0.90 14.74
C PRO A 303 10.84 -0.66 15.43
N THR A 304 11.90 -0.37 14.67
CA THR A 304 13.25 -0.12 15.20
C THR A 304 13.28 1.14 16.06
N LYS A 305 12.71 2.25 15.57
CA LYS A 305 12.60 3.52 16.33
C LYS A 305 11.84 3.35 17.64
N ILE A 306 10.76 2.57 17.65
CA ILE A 306 10.01 2.26 18.87
C ILE A 306 10.87 1.45 19.85
N ALA A 307 11.62 0.46 19.34
CA ALA A 307 12.50 -0.36 20.16
C ALA A 307 13.64 0.47 20.79
N GLU A 308 14.29 1.34 19.99
CA GLU A 308 15.33 2.25 20.44
C GLU A 308 14.81 3.25 21.47
N ALA A 309 13.65 3.88 21.23
CA ALA A 309 13.03 4.80 22.19
C ALA A 309 12.71 4.10 23.53
N ARG A 310 12.26 2.84 23.47
CA ARG A 310 12.04 2.02 24.69
C ARG A 310 13.35 1.70 25.40
N LEU A 311 14.42 1.42 24.67
CA LEU A 311 15.74 1.15 25.23
C LEU A 311 16.29 2.41 25.93
N GLN A 312 16.21 3.56 25.26
CA GLN A 312 16.64 4.85 25.81
C GLN A 312 15.89 5.17 27.10
N LYS A 313 14.56 5.05 27.09
CA LYS A 313 13.73 5.25 28.29
C LYS A 313 14.17 4.37 29.47
N ARG A 314 14.49 3.09 29.22
CA ARG A 314 14.99 2.17 30.26
C ARG A 314 16.36 2.59 30.80
N GLN A 315 17.24 3.11 29.95
CA GLN A 315 18.54 3.61 30.38
C GLN A 315 18.39 4.88 31.23
N ASP A 316 17.53 5.81 30.82
CA ASP A 316 17.24 7.04 31.56
C ASP A 316 16.61 6.72 32.92
N ASP A 317 15.68 5.77 32.99
CA ASP A 317 15.07 5.31 34.24
C ASP A 317 16.11 4.66 35.18
N LYS A 318 17.08 3.91 34.63
CA LYS A 318 18.19 3.33 35.41
C LYS A 318 19.12 4.41 35.96
N LYS A 319 19.49 5.41 35.14
CA LYS A 319 20.31 6.55 35.56
C LYS A 319 19.62 7.34 36.67
N ARG A 320 18.34 7.68 36.50
CA ARG A 320 17.53 8.37 37.53
C ARG A 320 17.44 7.60 38.85
N LYS A 321 17.43 6.26 38.81
CA LYS A 321 17.44 5.42 40.02
C LYS A 321 18.82 5.38 40.67
N ALA A 322 19.90 5.37 39.89
CA ALA A 322 21.27 5.41 40.40
C ALA A 322 21.64 6.80 40.97
N GLU A 323 21.12 7.88 40.36
CA GLU A 323 21.28 9.28 40.80
C GLU A 323 20.43 9.66 42.02
N LYS A 324 19.68 8.70 42.59
CA LYS A 324 19.13 8.82 43.95
C LYS A 324 19.96 8.03 44.97
N PRO A 325 21.21 8.41 45.28
CA PRO A 325 21.88 7.88 46.45
C PRO A 325 21.29 8.56 47.69
N GLY A 326 20.66 7.78 48.57
CA GLY A 326 20.46 8.16 49.98
C GLY A 326 19.51 9.33 50.27
N SER A 327 18.21 9.12 50.14
CA SER A 327 17.26 9.68 51.11
C SER A 327 16.89 8.59 52.13
N SER A 328 17.89 8.16 52.89
CA SER A 328 17.65 7.54 54.19
C SER A 328 17.44 8.68 55.19
N LYS A 329 16.20 9.12 55.36
CA LYS A 329 15.80 9.85 56.58
C LYS A 329 14.29 9.73 56.84
N LYS A 330 14.05 8.91 57.87
CA LYS A 330 13.00 8.98 58.89
C LYS A 330 11.54 8.80 58.48
N LEU A 331 11.04 7.64 58.93
CA LEU A 331 9.89 7.50 59.84
C LEU A 331 8.96 8.73 59.88
N GLY A 332 7.74 8.54 59.39
CA GLY A 332 6.65 9.45 59.69
C GLY A 332 5.58 9.52 58.60
N LEU A 333 5.11 8.38 58.08
CA LEU A 333 3.86 8.29 57.32
C LEU A 333 3.47 6.81 57.12
N GLN A 334 3.45 6.06 58.23
CA GLN A 334 2.93 4.69 58.27
C GLN A 334 1.51 4.62 58.86
N GLN A 335 0.75 5.72 58.88
CA GLN A 335 -0.62 5.76 59.43
C GLN A 335 -1.65 6.50 58.56
N ALA A 336 -1.40 6.70 57.26
CA ALA A 336 -2.41 7.30 56.36
C ALA A 336 -2.61 6.52 55.04
N ALA A 337 -2.16 5.27 54.96
CA ALA A 337 -2.29 4.44 53.75
C ALA A 337 -2.94 3.07 54.00
N GLU A 338 -3.62 2.88 55.13
CA GLU A 338 -4.39 1.66 55.44
C GLU A 338 -5.90 1.80 55.24
N ALA A 339 -6.40 2.95 54.78
CA ALA A 339 -7.85 3.14 54.58
C ALA A 339 -8.34 3.03 53.12
N GLU A 340 -7.48 2.92 52.10
CA GLU A 340 -7.95 2.96 50.70
C GLU A 340 -7.29 1.97 49.72
N GLN A 341 -6.78 0.84 50.21
CA GLN A 341 -6.57 -0.32 49.35
C GLN A 341 -7.71 -1.33 49.50
N LYS A 342 -8.91 -0.95 49.03
CA LYS A 342 -9.88 -1.98 48.62
C LYS A 342 -9.30 -2.70 47.40
N PRO A 343 -9.17 -4.03 47.42
CA PRO A 343 -8.63 -4.76 46.28
C PRO A 343 -9.55 -4.55 45.08
N ARG A 344 -9.02 -3.89 44.03
CA ARG A 344 -9.68 -3.68 42.72
C ARG A 344 -10.16 -4.98 42.05
N SER A 345 -9.86 -6.15 42.61
CA SER A 345 -10.33 -7.46 42.17
C SER A 345 -11.74 -7.82 42.68
N GLN A 346 -12.24 -7.25 43.78
CA GLN A 346 -13.58 -7.58 44.29
C GLN A 346 -14.71 -6.90 43.51
N GLY A 347 -14.50 -5.65 43.05
CA GLY A 347 -15.51 -4.92 42.27
C GLY A 347 -15.82 -5.58 40.93
N ARG A 348 -14.81 -6.13 40.25
CA ARG A 348 -15.00 -6.86 38.97
C ARG A 348 -15.73 -8.19 39.15
N ARG A 349 -15.49 -8.91 40.26
CA ARG A 349 -16.18 -10.17 40.56
C ARG A 349 -17.65 -9.93 40.95
N LYS A 350 -17.93 -8.88 41.73
CA LYS A 350 -19.30 -8.48 42.08
C LYS A 350 -20.09 -8.01 40.84
N ALA A 351 -19.51 -7.16 40.01
CA ALA A 351 -20.13 -6.71 38.75
C ALA A 351 -20.39 -7.86 37.78
N ARG A 352 -19.48 -8.83 37.68
CA ARG A 352 -19.68 -10.04 36.86
C ARG A 352 -20.81 -10.92 37.40
N LEU A 353 -20.89 -11.12 38.72
CA LEU A 353 -21.96 -11.91 39.34
C LEU A 353 -23.33 -11.23 39.22
N GLU A 354 -23.40 -9.89 39.29
CA GLU A 354 -24.63 -9.14 39.05
C GLU A 354 -25.06 -9.21 37.58
N ALA A 355 -24.12 -9.14 36.64
CA ALA A 355 -24.40 -9.32 35.22
C ALA A 355 -24.90 -10.76 34.91
N GLU A 356 -24.27 -11.79 35.49
CA GLU A 356 -24.71 -13.18 35.34
C GLU A 356 -26.11 -13.43 35.95
N LYS A 357 -26.43 -12.78 37.09
CA LYS A 357 -27.78 -12.84 37.68
C LYS A 357 -28.81 -12.11 36.83
N SER A 358 -28.45 -10.97 36.24
CA SER A 358 -29.34 -10.20 35.35
C SER A 358 -29.67 -10.99 34.08
N ILE A 359 -28.67 -11.63 33.46
CA ILE A 359 -28.85 -12.50 32.29
C ILE A 359 -29.77 -13.68 32.63
N LYS A 360 -29.56 -14.35 33.77
CA LYS A 360 -30.43 -15.45 34.21
C LYS A 360 -31.88 -15.02 34.41
N ARG A 361 -32.10 -13.82 34.95
CA ARG A 361 -33.44 -13.26 35.18
C ARG A 361 -34.14 -12.96 33.84
N TRP A 362 -33.43 -12.34 32.90
CA TRP A 362 -33.90 -12.11 31.53
C TRP A 362 -34.26 -13.40 30.79
N THR A 363 -33.43 -14.45 30.91
CA THR A 363 -33.72 -15.73 30.26
C THR A 363 -34.90 -16.46 30.89
N ALA A 364 -35.13 -16.30 32.19
CA ALA A 364 -36.28 -16.91 32.86
C ALA A 364 -37.59 -16.19 32.50
N GLU A 365 -37.59 -14.85 32.44
CA GLU A 365 -38.73 -14.04 32.00
C GLU A 365 -39.08 -14.31 30.53
N ALA A 366 -38.07 -14.46 29.66
CA ALA A 366 -38.28 -14.81 28.25
C ALA A 366 -38.83 -16.25 28.04
N SER A 367 -38.68 -17.14 29.01
CA SER A 367 -39.23 -18.50 28.97
C SER A 367 -40.63 -18.59 29.61
N SER A 368 -41.02 -17.66 30.48
CA SER A 368 -42.39 -17.61 31.02
C SER A 368 -43.39 -16.97 30.05
N ASP A 369 -42.91 -16.10 29.15
CA ASP A 369 -43.75 -15.45 28.13
C ASP A 369 -44.04 -16.35 26.91
N SER A 370 -43.49 -17.57 26.87
CA SER A 370 -43.77 -18.57 25.81
C SER A 370 -44.80 -19.63 26.20
N GLU A 371 -45.40 -19.56 27.39
CA GLU A 371 -46.42 -20.52 27.88
C GLU A 371 -47.79 -19.88 28.20
N ASN A 372 -48.08 -18.68 27.71
CA ASN A 372 -49.43 -18.09 27.73
C ASN A 372 -49.96 -17.78 26.33
#